data_AF-A0A374VJH4-F1
#
_entry.id   AF-A0A374VJH4-F1
#
_cell.length_a   1.000
_cell.length_b   1.000
_cell.length_c   1.000
_cell.angle_alpha   90.00
_cell.angle_beta   90.00
_cell.angle_gamma   90.00
#
_symmetry.space_group_name_H-M   'P 1'
#
loop_
_entity.id
_entity.type
_entity.pdbx_description
1 polymer ?
#
loop_
_entity_poly.entity_id
_entity_poly.type
_entity_poly.pdbx_seq_one_letter_code
_entity_poly.pdbx_strand_id
1 'polypeptide(L)'
;MRPRRGLSPRRHALPPEPHGERPRSRSRRTATRYRPARRHARTVRVPGSVRALRRGTQRACRFRAPSLAHRGGPCRREDGCVGEVGLDFSRAHASTRAAQLCAFDRIVAACAAQPRAGRVVSIHAVHAATEALDILERHGLPAHATCIFHWFSGSGEDLNRLRALGCLVSVNECMLATRRGRAYARQLPEDALLLETDAPAWLDAPCSAAELEASLAHTLSLLAEIRGTSTQTLAPALAETSVRLLRL
;
A
#
# COMPACT_ATOMS: atom_id res chain seq x y z
N MET A 1 -65.67 13.27 -25.63
CA MET A 1 -66.78 13.03 -24.68
C MET A 1 -66.43 11.86 -23.76
N ARG A 2 -66.38 12.07 -22.44
CA ARG A 2 -66.59 11.07 -21.36
C ARG A 2 -68.09 11.10 -20.95
N PRO A 3 -68.65 10.34 -19.97
CA PRO A 3 -68.19 9.19 -19.13
C PRO A 3 -69.23 8.00 -19.11
N ARG A 4 -69.05 6.89 -18.36
CA ARG A 4 -69.60 6.64 -16.99
C ARG A 4 -69.23 5.25 -16.43
N ARG A 5 -69.31 5.17 -15.09
CA ARG A 5 -68.92 4.10 -14.14
C ARG A 5 -70.04 3.09 -13.85
N GLY A 6 -69.69 1.93 -13.26
CA GLY A 6 -70.55 1.05 -12.43
C GLY A 6 -69.86 -0.31 -12.19
N LEU A 7 -69.35 -0.62 -10.98
CA LEU A 7 -69.97 -1.21 -9.76
C LEU A 7 -69.56 -2.69 -9.57
N SER A 8 -69.02 -2.98 -8.39
CA SER A 8 -68.48 -4.28 -7.92
C SER A 8 -69.53 -5.38 -7.68
N PRO A 9 -69.07 -6.62 -7.43
CA PRO A 9 -69.61 -7.38 -6.30
C PRO A 9 -68.53 -7.96 -5.35
N ARG A 10 -68.94 -8.09 -4.08
CA ARG A 10 -68.22 -8.66 -2.93
C ARG A 10 -68.27 -10.20 -2.91
N ARG A 11 -67.29 -10.81 -2.22
CA ARG A 11 -67.30 -12.08 -1.41
C ARG A 11 -65.89 -12.73 -1.51
N HIS A 12 -65.23 -13.34 -0.54
CA HIS A 12 -65.53 -13.87 0.79
C HIS A 12 -64.24 -13.80 1.66
N ALA A 13 -64.38 -13.67 2.97
CA ALA A 13 -63.30 -13.69 3.96
C ALA A 13 -62.72 -15.09 4.17
N LEU A 14 -61.41 -15.17 4.43
CA LEU A 14 -60.68 -16.34 4.93
C LEU A 14 -59.97 -15.95 6.26
N PRO A 15 -59.77 -16.91 7.19
CA PRO A 15 -59.49 -16.67 8.61
C PRO A 15 -58.02 -16.30 8.89
N PRO A 16 -57.72 -15.72 10.07
CA PRO A 16 -56.35 -15.44 10.49
C PRO A 16 -55.69 -16.63 11.20
N GLU A 17 -54.38 -16.46 11.47
CA GLU A 17 -53.44 -17.21 12.33
C GLU A 17 -52.35 -18.04 11.60
N PRO A 18 -51.15 -18.26 12.19
CA PRO A 18 -50.65 -17.79 13.48
C PRO A 18 -49.28 -17.07 13.44
N HIS A 19 -49.02 -16.39 14.56
CA HIS A 19 -47.75 -15.82 14.99
C HIS A 19 -46.57 -16.80 14.87
N GLY A 20 -45.57 -16.44 14.07
CA GLY A 20 -44.24 -17.05 14.05
C GLY A 20 -43.20 -16.04 14.52
N GLU A 21 -42.80 -16.16 15.79
CA GLU A 21 -41.65 -15.46 16.37
C GLU A 21 -40.39 -15.70 15.54
N ARG A 22 -39.82 -14.63 14.97
CA ARG A 22 -38.46 -14.67 14.40
C ARG A 22 -37.47 -14.34 15.50
N PRO A 23 -36.52 -15.23 15.84
CA PRO A 23 -35.50 -14.92 16.83
C PRO A 23 -34.56 -13.85 16.29
N ARG A 24 -34.47 -12.73 17.03
CA ARG A 24 -33.46 -11.69 16.82
C ARG A 24 -32.09 -12.23 17.24
N SER A 25 -31.35 -12.85 16.33
CA SER A 25 -29.93 -13.11 16.55
C SER A 25 -29.15 -11.78 16.42
N ARG A 26 -28.94 -11.12 17.56
CA ARG A 26 -27.91 -10.08 17.71
C ARG A 26 -26.54 -10.75 17.56
N SER A 27 -26.06 -10.85 16.31
CA SER A 27 -24.64 -11.04 16.03
C SER A 27 -23.90 -9.81 16.57
N ARG A 28 -23.32 -9.96 17.77
CA ARG A 28 -22.31 -9.03 18.27
C ARG A 28 -21.10 -9.16 17.34
N ARG A 29 -21.02 -8.29 16.33
CA ARG A 29 -19.77 -8.03 15.62
C ARG A 29 -18.78 -7.46 16.63
N THR A 30 -17.88 -8.30 17.12
CA THR A 30 -16.64 -7.85 17.73
C THR A 30 -15.82 -7.17 16.64
N ALA A 31 -15.94 -5.85 16.56
CA ALA A 31 -15.00 -5.04 15.80
C ALA A 31 -13.66 -5.09 16.54
N THR A 32 -12.79 -6.04 16.16
CA THR A 32 -11.40 -6.04 16.57
C THR A 32 -10.77 -4.77 15.98
N ARG A 33 -10.66 -3.72 16.79
CA ARG A 33 -9.95 -2.50 16.41
C ARG A 33 -8.48 -2.86 16.25
N TYR A 34 -8.02 -2.96 15.01
CA TYR A 34 -6.60 -2.95 14.67
C TYR A 34 -5.96 -1.68 15.24
N ARG A 35 -4.99 -1.84 16.14
CA ARG A 35 -4.12 -0.76 16.63
C ARG A 35 -2.75 -0.96 15.99
N PRO A 36 -2.24 -0.01 15.19
CA PRO A 36 -0.89 -0.12 14.65
C PRO A 36 0.11 -0.15 15.82
N ALA A 37 1.07 -1.06 15.74
CA ALA A 37 2.14 -1.17 16.72
C ALA A 37 2.96 0.12 16.74
N ARG A 38 3.17 0.67 17.94
CA ARG A 38 4.05 1.82 18.14
C ARG A 38 5.48 1.38 17.88
N ARG A 39 6.08 1.80 16.77
CA ARG A 39 7.53 1.65 16.54
C ARG A 39 8.27 2.48 17.59
N HIS A 40 8.86 1.82 18.59
CA HIS A 40 9.77 2.48 19.53
C HIS A 40 11.09 2.76 18.80
N ALA A 41 11.26 4.00 18.36
CA ALA A 41 12.54 4.50 17.88
C ALA A 41 13.56 4.44 19.03
N ARG A 42 14.50 3.48 18.97
CA ARG A 42 15.71 3.56 19.77
C ARG A 42 16.59 4.65 19.17
N THR A 43 16.67 5.80 19.83
CA THR A 43 17.68 6.82 19.57
C THR A 43 19.08 6.23 19.74
N VAL A 44 19.83 6.13 18.65
CA VAL A 44 21.28 5.96 18.70
C VAL A 44 21.87 7.29 19.17
N ARG A 45 22.43 7.33 20.39
CA ARG A 45 23.17 8.49 20.90
C ARG A 45 24.46 8.65 20.09
N VAL A 46 24.57 9.74 19.36
CA VAL A 46 25.85 10.23 18.83
C VAL A 46 26.47 11.14 19.91
N PRO A 47 27.69 10.90 20.40
CA PRO A 47 28.33 11.79 21.36
C PRO A 47 28.89 13.01 20.62
N GLY A 48 28.47 14.21 21.01
CA GLY A 48 29.01 15.46 20.46
C GLY A 48 28.33 16.69 21.07
N SER A 49 29.08 17.41 21.90
CA SER A 49 28.73 18.65 22.59
C SER A 49 28.33 19.76 21.60
N VAL A 50 27.17 20.39 21.80
CA VAL A 50 26.74 21.58 21.05
C VAL A 50 26.93 22.81 21.92
N ARG A 51 27.94 23.62 21.59
CA ARG A 51 28.02 25.02 22.00
C ARG A 51 27.22 25.84 20.99
N ALA A 52 26.30 26.67 21.47
CA ALA A 52 25.39 27.46 20.66
C ALA A 52 26.12 28.50 19.80
N LEU A 53 25.79 28.59 18.51
CA LEU A 53 25.98 29.80 17.73
C LEU A 53 24.82 30.00 16.75
N ARG A 54 24.19 31.18 16.87
CA ARG A 54 23.20 31.72 15.93
C ARG A 54 23.90 32.25 14.69
N ARG A 55 23.32 31.99 13.51
CA ARG A 55 23.09 32.86 12.33
C ARG A 55 23.16 32.02 11.03
N GLY A 56 22.24 32.35 10.13
CA GLY A 56 21.85 31.51 8.99
C GLY A 56 22.95 31.25 7.96
N THR A 57 22.85 30.08 7.35
CA THR A 57 23.30 29.73 6.00
C THR A 57 22.74 28.34 5.70
N GLN A 58 22.10 28.15 4.54
CA GLN A 58 21.70 26.83 4.05
C GLN A 58 22.96 25.97 3.90
N ARG A 59 23.26 25.13 4.89
CA ARG A 59 24.33 24.15 4.78
C ARG A 59 23.83 23.00 3.93
N ALA A 60 24.39 22.87 2.73
CA ALA A 60 24.31 21.66 1.93
C ALA A 60 24.64 20.45 2.82
N CYS A 61 23.66 19.57 3.04
CA CYS A 61 23.87 18.30 3.72
C CYS A 61 24.81 17.44 2.86
N ARG A 62 26.13 17.55 3.09
CA ARG A 62 27.13 16.66 2.51
C ARG A 62 27.00 15.31 3.20
N PHE A 63 26.52 14.31 2.46
CA PHE A 63 26.60 12.92 2.89
C PHE A 63 27.97 12.38 2.47
N ARG A 64 28.76 11.89 3.44
CA ARG A 64 29.92 11.06 3.18
C ARG A 64 29.45 9.62 3.35
N ALA A 65 29.51 8.82 2.28
CA ALA A 65 29.20 7.40 2.37
C ALA A 65 30.14 6.73 3.40
N PRO A 66 29.63 5.94 4.36
CA PRO A 66 30.49 5.19 5.25
C PRO A 66 31.20 4.08 4.45
N SER A 67 32.53 4.07 4.54
CA SER A 67 33.36 2.95 4.07
C SER A 67 33.17 1.77 5.03
N LEU A 68 32.22 0.89 4.72
CA LEU A 68 32.10 -0.41 5.38
C LEU A 68 33.01 -1.41 4.65
N ALA A 69 34.17 -1.69 5.24
CA ALA A 69 34.97 -2.83 4.88
C ALA A 69 34.33 -4.09 5.49
N HIS A 70 33.55 -4.82 4.70
CA HIS A 70 33.08 -6.16 5.08
C HIS A 70 33.89 -7.23 4.34
N ARG A 71 34.53 -8.11 5.12
CA ARG A 71 35.04 -9.40 4.65
C ARG A 71 33.86 -10.38 4.64
N GLY A 72 33.33 -10.64 3.46
CA GLY A 72 32.34 -11.68 3.15
C GLY A 72 32.44 -11.96 1.65
N GLY A 73 32.34 -13.23 1.24
CA GLY A 73 32.49 -13.66 -0.15
C GLY A 73 31.56 -12.93 -1.14
N PRO A 74 31.78 -13.07 -2.46
CA PRO A 74 31.07 -12.28 -3.45
C PRO A 74 29.56 -12.58 -3.41
N CYS A 75 28.79 -11.75 -2.72
CA CYS A 75 27.37 -11.58 -2.99
C CYS A 75 27.28 -11.17 -4.46
N ARG A 76 26.76 -12.04 -5.32
CA ARG A 76 26.35 -11.64 -6.67
C ARG A 76 25.41 -10.46 -6.47
N ARG A 77 25.84 -9.29 -6.94
CA ARG A 77 25.09 -8.04 -6.84
C ARG A 77 23.82 -8.18 -7.66
N GLU A 78 22.74 -8.61 -7.03
CA GLU A 78 21.39 -8.54 -7.59
C GLU A 78 20.93 -7.07 -7.52
N ASP A 79 21.61 -6.18 -8.27
CA ASP A 79 21.45 -4.73 -8.22
C ASP A 79 20.18 -4.25 -8.98
N GLY A 80 19.05 -4.94 -8.81
CA GLY A 80 17.78 -4.67 -9.50
C GLY A 80 16.78 -3.87 -8.68
N CYS A 81 16.79 -4.00 -7.35
CA CYS A 81 15.75 -3.44 -6.49
C CYS A 81 16.31 -2.37 -5.53
N VAL A 82 15.58 -1.26 -5.37
CA VAL A 82 15.83 -0.23 -4.37
C VAL A 82 14.61 -0.16 -3.46
N GLY A 83 14.76 -0.46 -2.18
CA GLY A 83 13.65 -0.39 -1.24
C GLY A 83 14.00 -0.96 0.13
N GLU A 84 13.15 -0.78 1.14
CA GLU A 84 11.99 0.13 1.12
C GLU A 84 12.46 1.58 1.33
N VAL A 85 12.05 2.49 0.46
CA VAL A 85 12.40 3.93 0.52
C VAL A 85 11.13 4.78 0.46
N GLY A 86 11.13 6.00 0.98
CA GLY A 86 9.95 6.86 0.86
C GLY A 86 9.76 7.81 2.02
N LEU A 87 8.48 8.06 2.34
CA LEU A 87 8.03 9.11 3.24
C LEU A 87 6.97 8.56 4.21
N ASP A 88 7.16 8.82 5.50
CA ASP A 88 6.20 8.59 6.57
C ASP A 88 5.97 9.90 7.33
N PHE A 89 4.84 10.55 7.04
CA PHE A 89 4.39 11.78 7.69
C PHE A 89 3.38 11.52 8.81
N SER A 90 3.35 10.29 9.35
CA SER A 90 2.64 10.02 10.58
C SER A 90 3.14 10.90 11.73
N ARG A 91 2.30 11.08 12.74
CA ARG A 91 2.61 11.92 13.90
C ARG A 91 3.92 11.53 14.60
N ALA A 92 4.31 10.26 14.57
CA ALA A 92 5.55 9.76 15.16
C ALA A 92 6.81 10.30 14.45
N HIS A 93 6.68 10.69 13.18
CA HIS A 93 7.79 11.06 12.31
C HIS A 93 7.71 12.50 11.80
N ALA A 94 6.80 13.32 12.34
CA ALA A 94 6.61 14.71 11.94
C ALA A 94 7.90 15.56 12.05
N SER A 95 8.76 15.31 13.05
CA SER A 95 10.01 16.05 13.24
C SER A 95 11.08 15.74 12.19
N THR A 96 10.98 14.60 11.50
CA THR A 96 11.95 14.19 10.48
C THR A 96 11.48 14.48 9.05
N ARG A 97 10.30 15.07 8.85
CA ARG A 97 9.69 15.33 7.53
C ARG A 97 10.66 15.95 6.52
N ALA A 98 11.38 17.00 6.88
CA ALA A 98 12.33 17.66 5.98
C ALA A 98 13.54 16.76 5.62
N ALA A 99 14.01 15.97 6.58
CA ALA A 99 15.11 15.02 6.35
C ALA A 99 14.65 13.86 5.45
N GLN A 100 13.42 13.37 5.63
CA GLN A 100 12.83 12.34 4.77
C GLN A 100 12.69 12.81 3.32
N LEU A 101 12.13 14.02 3.11
CA LEU A 101 12.03 14.61 1.77
C LEU A 101 13.40 14.75 1.09
N CYS A 102 14.41 15.25 1.82
CA CYS A 102 15.76 15.39 1.32
C CYS A 102 16.40 14.04 0.97
N ALA A 103 16.21 13.02 1.81
CA ALA A 103 16.73 11.68 1.57
C ALA A 103 16.05 11.02 0.36
N PHE A 104 14.72 11.05 0.30
CA PHE A 104 13.94 10.44 -0.77
C PHE A 104 14.22 11.10 -2.12
N ASP A 105 14.24 12.44 -2.18
CA ASP A 105 14.60 13.19 -3.39
C ASP A 105 15.99 12.80 -3.92
N ARG A 106 16.99 12.68 -3.05
CA ARG A 106 18.34 12.25 -3.46
C ARG A 106 18.39 10.81 -3.95
N ILE A 107 17.66 9.91 -3.31
CA ILE A 107 17.58 8.50 -3.73
C ILE A 107 16.95 8.41 -5.12
N VAL A 108 15.82 9.09 -5.32
CA VAL A 108 15.11 9.14 -6.60
C VAL A 108 15.98 9.77 -7.68
N ALA A 109 16.63 10.90 -7.40
CA ALA A 109 17.55 11.55 -8.32
C ALA A 109 18.71 10.63 -8.73
N ALA A 110 19.31 9.92 -7.76
CA ALA A 110 20.40 8.98 -8.04
C ALA A 110 19.92 7.79 -8.89
N CYS A 111 18.71 7.29 -8.65
CA CYS A 111 18.11 6.25 -9.47
C CYS A 111 17.86 6.74 -10.91
N ALA A 112 17.27 7.92 -11.06
CA ALA A 112 17.00 8.51 -12.37
C ALA A 112 18.28 8.80 -13.17
N ALA A 113 19.34 9.28 -12.49
CA ALA A 113 20.64 9.56 -13.11
C ALA A 113 21.40 8.31 -13.56
N GLN A 114 21.01 7.12 -13.10
CA GLN A 114 21.62 5.85 -13.48
C GLN A 114 20.55 4.86 -13.94
N PRO A 115 19.92 5.06 -15.11
CA PRO A 115 18.87 4.17 -15.61
C PRO A 115 19.37 2.73 -15.71
N ARG A 116 18.54 1.77 -15.27
CA ARG A 116 18.83 0.34 -15.39
C ARG A 116 17.57 -0.37 -15.83
N ALA A 117 17.67 -1.17 -16.89
CA ALA A 117 16.56 -1.96 -17.38
C ALA A 117 16.07 -2.93 -16.28
N GLY A 118 14.76 -2.92 -16.04
CA GLY A 118 14.12 -3.73 -15.01
C GLY A 118 14.46 -3.34 -13.57
N ARG A 119 14.91 -2.10 -13.32
CA ARG A 119 15.00 -1.61 -11.94
C ARG A 119 13.61 -1.53 -11.32
N VAL A 120 13.48 -2.02 -10.10
CA VAL A 120 12.30 -1.85 -9.26
C VAL A 120 12.63 -0.91 -8.11
N VAL A 121 11.71 0.01 -7.81
CA VAL A 121 11.78 0.87 -6.62
C VAL A 121 10.52 0.65 -5.78
N SER A 122 10.71 0.10 -4.58
CA SER A 122 9.62 -0.10 -3.61
C SER A 122 9.49 1.12 -2.71
N ILE A 123 8.28 1.71 -2.69
CA ILE A 123 8.00 3.04 -2.15
C ILE A 123 7.01 2.97 -1.00
N HIS A 124 7.43 3.47 0.15
CA HIS A 124 6.60 3.75 1.31
C HIS A 124 6.02 5.16 1.27
N ALA A 125 4.71 5.32 1.49
CA ALA A 125 4.08 6.65 1.47
C ALA A 125 2.92 6.78 2.47
N VAL A 126 3.24 6.93 3.76
CA VAL A 126 2.24 7.15 4.82
C VAL A 126 1.95 8.63 4.96
N HIS A 127 0.72 9.04 4.64
CA HIS A 127 0.28 10.46 4.62
C HIS A 127 1.18 11.36 3.75
N ALA A 128 1.80 10.79 2.72
CA ALA A 128 2.83 11.45 1.93
C ALA A 128 2.81 11.04 0.43
N ALA A 129 1.68 10.51 -0.05
CA ALA A 129 1.54 10.02 -1.42
C ALA A 129 1.77 11.15 -2.45
N THR A 130 1.19 12.31 -2.22
CA THR A 130 1.35 13.50 -3.07
C THR A 130 2.82 13.89 -3.19
N GLU A 131 3.54 14.07 -2.08
CA GLU A 131 4.94 14.47 -2.10
C GLU A 131 5.85 13.39 -2.70
N ALA A 132 5.52 12.10 -2.49
CA ALA A 132 6.26 11.03 -3.12
C ALA A 132 6.11 11.08 -4.65
N LEU A 133 4.87 11.22 -5.15
CA LEU A 133 4.58 11.34 -6.58
C LEU A 133 5.24 12.59 -7.20
N ASP A 134 5.19 13.74 -6.51
CA ASP A 134 5.86 14.97 -6.96
C ASP A 134 7.36 14.77 -7.18
N ILE A 135 8.02 14.02 -6.28
CA ILE A 135 9.45 13.71 -6.38
C ILE A 135 9.71 12.74 -7.55
N LEU A 136 8.88 11.71 -7.72
CA LEU A 136 9.01 10.76 -8.84
C LEU A 136 8.90 11.47 -10.20
N GLU A 137 7.88 12.32 -10.35
CA GLU A 137 7.62 13.09 -11.58
C GLU A 137 8.74 14.06 -11.89
N ARG A 138 9.20 14.83 -10.88
CA ARG A 138 10.29 15.80 -11.04
C ARG A 138 11.54 15.18 -11.66
N HIS A 139 11.86 13.94 -11.27
CA HIS A 139 13.05 13.23 -11.73
C HIS A 139 12.76 12.27 -12.89
N GLY A 140 11.51 12.18 -13.36
CA GLY A 140 11.11 11.26 -14.43
C GLY A 140 11.38 9.79 -14.12
N LEU A 141 11.45 9.40 -12.83
CA LEU A 141 11.85 8.05 -12.44
C LEU A 141 10.99 6.93 -13.06
N PRO A 142 9.66 7.07 -13.19
CA PRO A 142 8.82 6.02 -13.78
C PRO A 142 9.19 5.63 -15.22
N ALA A 143 9.90 6.50 -15.97
CA ALA A 143 10.40 6.18 -17.31
C ALA A 143 11.62 5.24 -17.30
N HIS A 144 12.24 5.04 -16.14
CA HIS A 144 13.53 4.34 -15.99
C HIS A 144 13.50 3.24 -14.93
N ALA A 145 12.43 3.12 -14.16
CA ALA A 145 12.25 2.09 -13.15
C ALA A 145 10.75 1.82 -12.92
N THR A 146 10.43 0.57 -12.59
CA THR A 146 9.09 0.23 -12.09
C THR A 146 8.96 0.68 -10.65
N CYS A 147 8.08 1.64 -10.40
CA CYS A 147 7.80 2.17 -9.07
C CYS A 147 6.60 1.42 -8.47
N ILE A 148 6.79 0.80 -7.31
CA ILE A 148 5.75 0.05 -6.59
C ILE A 148 5.43 0.81 -5.31
N PHE A 149 4.18 1.24 -5.14
CA PHE A 149 3.70 1.81 -3.89
C PHE A 149 3.20 0.69 -2.98
N HIS A 150 3.91 0.49 -1.88
CA HIS A 150 3.49 -0.40 -0.81
C HIS A 150 2.23 0.16 -0.14
N TRP A 151 1.16 -0.65 -0.10
CA TRP A 151 -0.12 -0.31 0.53
C TRP A 151 -0.59 1.14 0.26
N PHE A 152 -0.96 1.41 -0.99
CA PHE A 152 -1.36 2.77 -1.39
C PHE A 152 -2.61 3.27 -0.65
N SER A 153 -2.49 4.44 -0.02
CA SER A 153 -3.57 5.06 0.78
C SER A 153 -3.77 6.56 0.52
N GLY A 154 -3.21 7.07 -0.59
CA GLY A 154 -3.33 8.48 -1.02
C GLY A 154 -4.76 8.91 -1.37
N SER A 155 -4.90 10.13 -1.90
CA SER A 155 -6.17 10.66 -2.37
C SER A 155 -6.62 10.02 -3.70
N GLY A 156 -7.85 10.29 -4.13
CA GLY A 156 -8.31 9.88 -5.46
C GLY A 156 -7.54 10.54 -6.60
N GLU A 157 -7.08 11.78 -6.40
CA GLU A 157 -6.21 12.48 -7.34
C GLU A 157 -4.84 11.81 -7.44
N ASP A 158 -4.25 11.46 -6.29
CA ASP A 158 -2.98 10.73 -6.24
C ASP A 158 -3.09 9.36 -6.92
N LEU A 159 -4.24 8.67 -6.80
CA LEU A 159 -4.47 7.41 -7.51
C LEU A 159 -4.45 7.60 -9.03
N ASN A 160 -5.09 8.66 -9.54
CA ASN A 160 -5.10 8.95 -10.97
C ASN A 160 -3.69 9.30 -11.48
N ARG A 161 -2.93 10.08 -10.70
CA ARG A 161 -1.52 10.38 -10.99
C ARG A 161 -0.67 9.11 -11.02
N LEU A 162 -0.78 8.27 -9.97
CA LEU A 162 -0.08 6.99 -9.87
C LEU A 162 -0.34 6.11 -11.10
N ARG A 163 -1.60 6.02 -11.55
CA ARG A 163 -1.98 5.29 -12.77
C ARG A 163 -1.38 5.88 -14.03
N ALA A 164 -1.42 7.20 -14.18
CA ALA A 164 -0.88 7.89 -15.35
C ALA A 164 0.65 7.68 -15.48
N LEU A 165 1.34 7.52 -14.35
CA LEU A 165 2.78 7.22 -14.31
C LEU A 165 3.12 5.74 -14.55
N GLY A 166 2.13 4.85 -14.67
CA GLY A 166 2.36 3.41 -14.80
C GLY A 166 2.95 2.76 -13.55
N CYS A 167 2.79 3.40 -12.39
CA CYS A 167 3.21 2.84 -11.10
C CYS A 167 2.31 1.67 -10.69
N LEU A 168 2.88 0.72 -9.96
CA LEU A 168 2.17 -0.43 -9.42
C LEU A 168 1.79 -0.21 -7.95
N VAL A 169 0.81 -0.97 -7.46
CA VAL A 169 0.41 -0.99 -6.05
C VAL A 169 0.44 -2.42 -5.55
N SER A 170 1.15 -2.65 -4.45
CA SER A 170 1.04 -3.92 -3.73
C SER A 170 -0.11 -3.88 -2.73
N VAL A 171 -0.78 -5.03 -2.58
CA VAL A 171 -2.02 -5.20 -1.83
C VAL A 171 -1.84 -6.33 -0.83
N ASN A 172 -2.17 -6.04 0.42
CA ASN A 172 -2.21 -6.99 1.53
C ASN A 172 -3.57 -6.96 2.24
N GLU A 173 -3.72 -7.82 3.25
CA GLU A 173 -4.93 -7.90 4.08
C GLU A 173 -5.24 -6.56 4.78
N CYS A 174 -4.23 -5.84 5.25
CA CYS A 174 -4.41 -4.57 5.95
C CYS A 174 -4.99 -3.47 5.03
N MET A 175 -4.52 -3.40 3.78
CA MET A 175 -5.07 -2.53 2.76
C MET A 175 -6.54 -2.87 2.49
N LEU A 176 -6.83 -4.15 2.29
CA LEU A 176 -8.18 -4.64 2.01
C LEU A 176 -9.11 -4.59 3.22
N ALA A 177 -8.61 -4.40 4.44
CA ALA A 177 -9.45 -4.12 5.61
C ALA A 177 -10.08 -2.71 5.56
N THR A 178 -9.52 -1.78 4.77
CA THR A 178 -10.00 -0.39 4.70
C THR A 178 -10.98 -0.17 3.54
N ARG A 179 -11.98 0.69 3.74
CA ARG A 179 -12.93 1.09 2.66
C ARG A 179 -12.19 1.67 1.45
N ARG A 180 -11.13 2.46 1.68
CA ARG A 180 -10.33 3.08 0.63
C ARG A 180 -9.52 2.05 -0.14
N GLY A 181 -8.80 1.16 0.54
CA GLY A 181 -8.03 0.11 -0.10
C GLY A 181 -8.90 -0.82 -0.94
N ARG A 182 -10.08 -1.23 -0.45
CA ARG A 182 -11.06 -1.98 -1.25
C ARG A 182 -11.54 -1.22 -2.48
N ALA A 183 -11.77 0.09 -2.36
CA ALA A 183 -12.19 0.90 -3.49
C ALA A 183 -11.09 0.99 -4.57
N TYR A 184 -9.82 1.13 -4.17
CA TYR A 184 -8.70 1.22 -5.11
C TYR A 184 -8.38 -0.13 -5.75
N ALA A 185 -8.39 -1.21 -4.97
CA ALA A 185 -8.19 -2.56 -5.48
C ALA A 185 -9.25 -2.99 -6.51
N ARG A 186 -10.45 -2.39 -6.48
CA ARG A 186 -11.49 -2.55 -7.51
C ARG A 186 -11.24 -1.71 -8.77
N GLN A 187 -10.61 -0.55 -8.64
CA GLN A 187 -10.45 0.43 -9.73
C GLN A 187 -9.17 0.24 -10.54
N LEU A 188 -8.09 -0.24 -9.91
CA LEU A 188 -6.83 -0.48 -10.58
C LEU A 188 -6.93 -1.66 -11.56
N PRO A 189 -6.29 -1.62 -12.73
CA PRO A 189 -6.23 -2.78 -13.61
C PRO A 189 -5.39 -3.90 -12.96
N GLU A 190 -5.54 -5.14 -13.44
CA GLU A 190 -4.88 -6.32 -12.84
C GLU A 190 -3.36 -6.24 -12.94
N ASP A 191 -2.86 -5.72 -14.06
CA ASP A 191 -1.44 -5.51 -14.33
C ASP A 191 -0.80 -4.38 -13.51
N ALA A 192 -1.60 -3.59 -12.78
CA ALA A 192 -1.13 -2.58 -11.83
C ALA A 192 -1.13 -3.06 -10.38
N LEU A 193 -1.55 -4.30 -10.10
CA LEU A 193 -1.66 -4.86 -8.77
C LEU A 193 -0.65 -5.98 -8.52
N LEU A 194 -0.10 -5.99 -7.31
CA LEU A 194 0.75 -7.06 -6.78
C LEU A 194 0.19 -7.55 -5.45
N LEU A 195 0.39 -8.82 -5.12
CA LEU A 195 0.08 -9.35 -3.78
C LEU A 195 1.31 -9.23 -2.88
N GLU A 196 1.09 -8.86 -1.63
CA GLU A 196 2.12 -8.85 -0.59
C GLU A 196 1.52 -9.26 0.77
N THR A 197 2.39 -9.63 1.71
CA THR A 197 1.98 -9.92 3.10
C THR A 197 2.32 -8.79 4.07
N ASP A 198 3.33 -7.97 3.76
CA ASP A 198 3.98 -7.04 4.70
C ASP A 198 4.57 -7.73 5.95
N ALA A 199 4.93 -9.00 5.81
CA ALA A 199 5.58 -9.77 6.87
C ALA A 199 7.12 -9.67 6.77
N PRO A 200 7.84 -9.76 7.91
CA PRO A 200 7.32 -9.85 9.27
C PRO A 200 6.85 -8.49 9.82
N ALA A 201 5.86 -8.52 10.73
CA ALA A 201 5.27 -7.30 11.29
C ALA A 201 6.28 -6.40 12.05
N TRP A 202 7.39 -6.98 12.52
CA TRP A 202 8.55 -6.27 13.04
C TRP A 202 9.82 -7.10 12.78
N LEU A 203 10.99 -6.46 12.92
CA LEU A 203 12.27 -7.13 12.74
C LEU A 203 12.39 -8.34 13.67
N ASP A 204 12.81 -9.49 13.11
CA ASP A 204 12.97 -10.78 13.80
C ASP A 204 11.66 -11.41 14.32
N ALA A 205 10.47 -10.93 13.91
CA ALA A 205 9.24 -11.65 14.23
C ALA A 205 9.23 -13.01 13.49
N PRO A 206 8.82 -14.11 14.15
CA PRO A 206 8.74 -15.41 13.50
C PRO A 206 7.69 -15.37 12.38
N CYS A 207 8.06 -15.84 11.20
CA CYS A 207 7.11 -16.16 10.14
C CYS A 207 7.59 -17.41 9.38
N SER A 208 6.67 -18.34 9.14
CA SER A 208 6.89 -19.51 8.31
C SER A 208 6.42 -19.28 6.88
N ALA A 209 6.99 -20.02 5.92
CA ALA A 209 6.53 -19.98 4.54
C ALA A 209 5.03 -20.31 4.41
N ALA A 210 4.54 -21.30 5.17
CA ALA A 210 3.14 -21.68 5.19
C ALA A 210 2.21 -20.54 5.66
N GLU A 211 2.63 -19.74 6.64
CA GLU A 211 1.86 -18.57 7.07
C GLU A 211 1.83 -17.47 6.01
N LEU A 212 2.96 -17.25 5.31
CA LEU A 212 3.03 -16.28 4.21
C LEU A 212 2.12 -16.71 3.04
N GLU A 213 2.18 -17.98 2.65
CA GLU A 213 1.33 -18.55 1.61
C GLU A 213 -0.16 -18.46 1.96
N ALA A 214 -0.52 -18.79 3.21
CA ALA A 214 -1.90 -18.68 3.69
C ALA A 214 -2.40 -17.23 3.64
N SER A 215 -1.56 -16.26 4.01
CA SER A 215 -1.90 -14.83 3.96
C SER A 215 -2.06 -14.32 2.52
N LEU A 216 -1.18 -14.73 1.60
CA LEU A 216 -1.31 -14.40 0.18
C LEU A 216 -2.58 -15.00 -0.43
N ALA A 217 -2.89 -16.27 -0.11
CA ALA A 217 -4.11 -16.94 -0.56
C ALA A 217 -5.37 -16.27 0.00
N HIS A 218 -5.32 -15.82 1.25
CA HIS A 218 -6.41 -15.07 1.86
C HIS A 218 -6.60 -13.70 1.19
N THR A 219 -5.50 -12.97 0.96
CA THR A 219 -5.51 -11.67 0.25
C THR A 219 -6.09 -11.81 -1.16
N LEU A 220 -5.68 -12.84 -1.91
CA LEU A 220 -6.23 -13.14 -3.23
C LEU A 220 -7.74 -13.42 -3.18
N SER A 221 -8.19 -14.17 -2.18
CA SER A 221 -9.61 -14.49 -1.99
C SER A 221 -10.44 -13.24 -1.70
N LEU A 222 -9.95 -12.35 -0.83
CA LEU A 222 -10.57 -11.05 -0.56
C LEU A 222 -10.62 -10.17 -1.81
N LEU A 223 -9.55 -10.16 -2.60
CA LEU A 223 -9.50 -9.36 -3.83
C LEU A 223 -10.47 -9.89 -4.89
N ALA A 224 -10.58 -11.21 -5.04
CA ALA A 224 -11.54 -11.85 -5.91
C ALA A 224 -13.00 -11.51 -5.52
N GLU A 225 -13.32 -11.54 -4.22
CA GLU A 225 -14.62 -11.11 -3.69
C GLU A 225 -14.91 -9.63 -4.02
N ILE A 226 -13.93 -8.74 -3.82
CA ILE A 226 -14.07 -7.31 -4.13
C ILE A 226 -14.35 -7.09 -5.62
N ARG A 227 -13.75 -7.89 -6.49
CA ARG A 227 -13.89 -7.80 -7.95
C ARG A 227 -15.07 -8.58 -8.52
N GLY A 228 -15.72 -9.44 -7.74
CA GLY A 228 -16.77 -10.32 -8.24
C GLY A 228 -16.26 -11.35 -9.25
N THR A 229 -15.01 -11.80 -9.11
CA THR A 229 -14.37 -12.81 -9.96
C THR A 229 -13.93 -14.02 -9.13
N SER A 230 -13.38 -15.05 -9.77
CA SER A 230 -12.81 -16.22 -9.09
C SER A 230 -11.31 -16.06 -8.86
N THR A 231 -10.79 -16.77 -7.86
CA THR A 231 -9.34 -16.84 -7.62
C THR A 231 -8.61 -17.55 -8.77
N GLN A 232 -9.25 -18.49 -9.46
CA GLN A 232 -8.66 -19.18 -10.61
C GLN A 232 -8.42 -18.26 -11.80
N THR A 233 -9.28 -17.26 -12.01
CA THR A 233 -9.11 -16.25 -13.07
C THR A 233 -8.12 -15.17 -12.66
N LEU A 234 -8.20 -14.70 -11.42
CA LEU A 234 -7.42 -13.55 -10.96
C LEU A 234 -5.95 -13.89 -10.66
N ALA A 235 -5.67 -15.09 -10.12
CA ALA A 235 -4.31 -15.50 -9.78
C ALA A 235 -3.32 -15.43 -10.95
N PRO A 236 -3.58 -16.03 -12.13
CA PRO A 236 -2.64 -15.98 -13.24
C PRO A 236 -2.42 -14.55 -13.75
N ALA A 237 -3.46 -13.73 -13.80
CA ALA A 237 -3.35 -12.34 -14.25
C ALA A 237 -2.46 -11.48 -13.34
N LEU A 238 -2.57 -11.65 -12.01
CA LEU A 238 -1.69 -10.97 -11.06
C LEU A 238 -0.26 -11.54 -11.10
N ALA A 239 -0.13 -12.85 -11.23
CA ALA A 239 1.17 -13.53 -11.25
C ALA A 239 2.01 -13.13 -12.47
N GLU A 240 1.39 -12.86 -13.62
CA GLU A 240 2.09 -12.44 -14.84
C GLU A 240 2.95 -11.18 -14.61
N THR A 241 2.41 -10.21 -13.87
CA THR A 241 3.15 -8.98 -13.53
C THR A 241 4.32 -9.29 -12.59
N SER A 242 4.12 -10.12 -11.57
CA SER A 242 5.19 -10.54 -10.66
C SER A 242 6.31 -11.30 -11.38
N VAL A 243 5.97 -12.24 -12.27
CA VAL A 243 6.93 -13.01 -13.08
C VAL A 243 7.77 -12.07 -13.95
N ARG A 244 7.12 -11.12 -14.65
CA ARG A 244 7.81 -10.12 -15.47
C ARG A 244 8.76 -9.25 -14.66
N LEU A 245 8.37 -8.82 -13.46
CA LEU A 245 9.19 -7.95 -12.59
C LEU A 245 10.39 -8.69 -12.00
N LEU A 246 10.17 -9.90 -11.50
CA LEU A 246 11.18 -10.70 -10.83
C LEU A 246 12.06 -11.50 -11.79
N ARG A 247 11.73 -11.48 -13.09
CA ARG A 247 12.41 -12.25 -14.14
C ARG A 247 12.47 -13.75 -13.82
N LEU A 248 11.34 -14.27 -13.31
CA LEU A 248 11.13 -15.68 -12.98
C LEU A 248 10.72 -16.50 -14.21
#